data_AF-A0A6N2N8R7-F1
#
_entry.id   AF-A0A6N2N8R7-F1
#
_cell.length_a   1.000
_cell.length_b   1.000
_cell.length_c   1.000
_cell.angle_alpha   90.00
_cell.angle_beta   90.00
_cell.angle_gamma   90.00
#
_symmetry.space_group_name_H-M   'P 1'
#
loop_
_entity.id
_entity.type
_entity.pdbx_description
1 polymer ?
#
loop_
_entity_poly.entity_id
_entity_poly.type
_entity_poly.pdbx_seq_one_letter_code
_entity_poly.pdbx_strand_id
1 'polypeptide(L)'
;MVPNRQEVQPMLDFLPQRIGHAIFFEEEEWRQLKTSKIPVEICLTSNIKTESISSIDIHHFVDLYNAKHPLVLCTDDAGVFSTSLSNEYKLASTAFGLGKREMFELARNGIEFIFAGDDVKQYLVGAFDSAAKKLNL
;
A
#
# COMPACT_ATOMS: atom_id res chain seq x y z
N MET A 1 -0.87 7.41 15.40
CA MET A 1 -0.95 6.03 15.93
C MET A 1 0.00 5.89 17.10
N VAL A 2 -0.16 4.86 17.96
CA VAL A 2 0.70 4.65 19.14
C VAL A 2 1.41 3.30 19.01
N PRO A 3 2.71 3.18 19.34
CA PRO A 3 3.40 1.90 19.33
C PRO A 3 2.78 0.91 20.33
N ASN A 4 2.44 -0.30 19.88
CA ASN A 4 1.96 -1.38 20.74
C ASN A 4 2.54 -2.75 20.33
N ARG A 5 3.71 -3.09 20.87
CA ARG A 5 4.42 -4.33 20.51
C ARG A 5 3.69 -5.61 20.92
N GLN A 6 2.95 -5.56 22.02
CA GLN A 6 2.21 -6.72 22.53
C GLN A 6 1.08 -7.13 21.57
N GLU A 7 0.68 -6.24 20.67
CA GLU A 7 -0.40 -6.47 19.71
C GLU A 7 0.12 -6.80 18.30
N VAL A 8 1.22 -6.17 17.87
CA VAL A 8 1.77 -6.37 16.52
C VAL A 8 2.17 -7.83 16.26
N GLN A 9 2.90 -8.46 17.18
CA GLN A 9 3.39 -9.83 16.97
C GLN A 9 2.23 -10.84 16.87
N PRO A 10 1.24 -10.85 17.79
CA PRO A 10 0.05 -11.69 17.64
C PRO A 10 -0.75 -11.45 16.35
N MET A 11 -0.83 -10.20 15.87
CA MET A 11 -1.46 -9.91 14.58
C MET A 11 -0.71 -10.54 13.41
N LEU A 12 0.61 -10.53 13.41
CA LEU A 12 1.41 -11.19 12.37
C LEU A 12 1.33 -12.72 12.46
N ASP A 13 1.27 -13.27 13.67
CA ASP A 13 1.12 -14.71 13.90
C ASP A 13 -0.26 -15.23 13.47
N PHE A 14 -1.28 -14.37 13.49
CA PHE A 14 -2.62 -14.67 12.95
C PHE A 14 -2.64 -14.81 11.42
N LEU A 15 -1.63 -14.29 10.71
CA LEU A 15 -1.53 -14.29 9.24
C LEU A 15 -2.78 -13.70 8.54
N PRO A 16 -3.13 -12.43 8.80
CA PRO A 16 -4.25 -11.78 8.14
C PRO A 16 -4.02 -11.66 6.64
N GLN A 17 -5.12 -11.61 5.87
CA GLN A 17 -5.03 -11.51 4.40
C GLN A 17 -4.47 -10.16 3.91
N ARG A 18 -4.54 -9.10 4.73
CA ARG A 18 -3.89 -7.78 4.55
C ARG A 18 -3.69 -7.12 5.91
N ILE A 19 -2.78 -6.14 5.98
CA ILE A 19 -2.60 -5.29 7.18
C ILE A 19 -2.57 -3.82 6.79
N GLY A 20 -3.09 -2.95 7.67
CA GLY A 20 -3.07 -1.51 7.48
C GLY A 20 -1.88 -0.84 8.16
N HIS A 21 -1.34 0.19 7.52
CA HIS A 21 -0.34 1.14 8.02
C HIS A 21 1.06 0.58 8.32
N ALA A 22 1.22 -0.44 9.18
CA ALA A 22 2.52 -1.04 9.54
C ALA A 22 3.64 -0.02 9.93
N ILE A 23 3.30 1.01 10.73
CA ILE A 23 4.23 2.13 10.99
C ILE A 23 5.33 1.80 12.00
N PHE A 24 4.97 1.14 13.11
CA PHE A 24 5.87 0.92 14.25
C PHE A 24 6.42 -0.51 14.28
N PHE A 25 6.68 -1.09 13.11
CA PHE A 25 7.32 -2.39 12.99
C PHE A 25 8.82 -2.25 13.21
N GLU A 26 9.42 -3.21 13.93
CA GLU A 26 10.87 -3.34 14.05
C GLU A 26 11.38 -4.44 13.11
N GLU A 27 12.68 -4.75 13.18
CA GLU A 27 13.35 -5.61 12.22
C GLU A 27 12.72 -7.02 12.13
N GLU A 28 12.30 -7.58 13.26
CA GLU A 28 11.71 -8.93 13.32
C GLU A 28 10.32 -8.95 12.69
N GLU A 29 9.47 -7.96 13.01
CA GLU A 29 8.13 -7.84 12.44
C GLU A 29 8.19 -7.57 10.93
N TRP A 30 9.12 -6.72 10.48
CA TRP A 30 9.37 -6.50 9.05
C TRP A 30 9.83 -7.77 8.34
N ARG A 31 10.70 -8.56 8.96
CA ARG A 31 11.19 -9.83 8.40
C ARG A 31 10.06 -10.85 8.28
N GLN A 32 9.20 -10.97 9.30
CA GLN A 32 8.04 -11.85 9.27
C GLN A 32 7.05 -11.41 8.20
N LEU A 33 6.69 -10.12 8.15
CA LEU A 33 5.78 -9.56 7.15
C LEU A 33 6.25 -9.84 5.72
N LYS A 34 7.54 -9.59 5.43
CA LYS A 34 8.12 -9.80 4.10
C LYS A 34 8.16 -11.28 3.70
N THR A 35 8.37 -12.17 4.68
CA THR A 35 8.34 -13.63 4.49
C THR A 35 6.93 -14.13 4.23
N SER A 36 5.94 -13.65 4.98
CA SER A 36 4.54 -14.08 4.87
C SER A 36 3.80 -13.48 3.68
N LYS A 37 4.37 -12.45 3.03
CA LYS A 37 3.80 -11.77 1.86
C LYS A 37 2.41 -11.17 2.11
N ILE A 38 2.13 -10.81 3.36
CA ILE A 38 0.90 -10.10 3.73
C ILE A 38 0.92 -8.71 3.07
N PRO A 39 -0.07 -8.37 2.22
CA PRO A 39 -0.16 -7.05 1.60
C PRO A 39 -0.38 -5.94 2.62
N VAL A 40 0.30 -4.81 2.39
CA VAL A 40 0.21 -3.63 3.24
C VAL A 40 -0.65 -2.55 2.58
N GLU A 41 -1.67 -2.07 3.29
CA GLU A 41 -2.44 -0.89 2.92
C GLU A 41 -1.66 0.35 3.41
N ILE A 42 -1.16 1.14 2.45
CA ILE A 42 -0.31 2.30 2.67
C ILE A 42 -1.15 3.58 2.62
N CYS A 43 -1.12 4.35 3.71
CA CYS A 43 -1.96 5.52 3.90
C CYS A 43 -1.13 6.80 4.11
N LEU A 44 -0.39 7.21 3.07
CA LEU A 44 0.67 8.23 3.15
C LEU A 44 0.23 9.51 3.86
N THR A 45 -0.86 10.15 3.42
CA THR A 45 -1.34 11.40 4.01
C THR A 45 -1.76 11.20 5.48
N SER A 46 -2.47 10.11 5.80
CA SER A 46 -2.88 9.78 7.17
C SER A 46 -1.66 9.63 8.08
N ASN A 47 -0.63 8.91 7.63
CA ASN A 47 0.55 8.64 8.44
C ASN A 47 1.37 9.92 8.74
N ILE A 48 1.43 10.86 7.79
CA ILE A 48 2.07 12.17 7.99
C ILE A 48 1.20 13.06 8.90
N LYS A 49 -0.11 13.14 8.64
CA LYS A 49 -1.03 14.02 9.39
C LYS A 49 -1.23 13.62 10.84
N THR A 50 -1.05 12.34 11.15
CA THR A 50 -1.11 11.80 12.51
C THR A 50 0.24 11.81 13.23
N GLU A 51 1.26 12.42 12.62
CA GLU A 51 2.65 12.44 13.11
C GLU A 51 3.23 11.04 13.39
N SER A 52 2.64 10.02 12.77
CA SER A 52 3.13 8.65 12.91
C SER A 52 4.44 8.46 12.12
N ILE A 53 4.66 9.28 11.08
CA ILE A 53 5.91 9.39 10.32
C ILE A 53 6.26 10.88 10.17
N SER A 54 7.52 11.24 10.39
CA SER A 54 7.96 12.65 10.39
C SER A 54 8.10 13.28 9.00
N SER A 55 8.35 12.49 7.95
CA SER A 55 8.34 12.94 6.56
C SER A 55 8.05 11.81 5.60
N ILE A 56 7.60 12.13 4.39
CA ILE A 56 7.31 11.11 3.39
C ILE A 56 8.57 10.36 2.92
N ASP A 57 9.73 11.00 2.94
CA ASP A 57 10.98 10.44 2.43
C ASP A 57 11.46 9.23 3.25
N ILE A 58 11.03 9.12 4.51
CA ILE A 58 11.33 7.99 5.39
C ILE A 58 10.18 6.98 5.48
N HIS A 59 9.11 7.14 4.68
CA HIS A 59 7.99 6.23 4.72
C HIS A 59 8.42 4.84 4.22
N HIS A 60 8.03 3.79 4.95
CA HIS A 60 8.35 2.40 4.60
C HIS A 60 7.76 1.93 3.25
N PHE A 61 7.02 2.79 2.54
CA PHE A 61 6.52 2.51 1.20
C PHE A 61 7.68 2.18 0.26
N VAL A 62 8.76 2.98 0.28
CA VAL A 62 9.88 2.80 -0.67
C VAL A 62 10.64 1.49 -0.43
N ASP A 63 10.79 1.09 0.84
CA ASP A 63 11.41 -0.18 1.21
C ASP A 63 10.57 -1.37 0.73
N LEU A 64 9.25 -1.33 0.98
CA LEU A 64 8.34 -2.37 0.50
C LEU A 64 8.26 -2.43 -1.03
N TYR A 65 8.20 -1.28 -1.68
CA TYR A 65 8.17 -1.17 -3.14
C TYR A 65 9.44 -1.74 -3.77
N ASN A 66 10.62 -1.35 -3.28
CA ASN A 66 11.91 -1.85 -3.77
C ASN A 66 12.09 -3.36 -3.51
N ALA A 67 11.56 -3.87 -2.40
CA ALA A 67 11.56 -5.29 -2.08
C ALA A 67 10.53 -6.10 -2.92
N LYS A 68 9.76 -5.45 -3.80
CA LYS A 68 8.63 -6.05 -4.54
C LYS A 68 7.64 -6.74 -3.60
N HIS A 69 7.43 -6.14 -2.42
CA HIS A 69 6.47 -6.63 -1.45
C HIS A 69 5.05 -6.20 -1.84
N PRO A 70 4.03 -7.06 -1.64
CA PRO A 70 2.63 -6.69 -1.84
C PRO A 70 2.22 -5.44 -1.06
N LEU A 71 1.77 -4.39 -1.77
CA LEU A 71 1.28 -3.16 -1.16
C LEU A 71 0.23 -2.47 -2.03
N VAL A 72 -0.63 -1.69 -1.41
CA VAL A 72 -1.68 -0.89 -2.06
C VAL A 72 -1.74 0.51 -1.46
N LEU A 73 -1.92 1.53 -2.30
CA LEU A 73 -2.16 2.90 -1.82
C LEU A 73 -3.64 3.06 -1.45
N CYS A 74 -3.89 3.61 -0.27
CA CYS A 74 -5.22 3.83 0.30
C CYS A 74 -5.32 5.24 0.88
N THR A 75 -6.54 5.77 0.97
CA THR A 75 -6.78 7.10 1.56
C THR A 75 -6.83 7.10 3.08
N ASP A 76 -7.04 5.93 3.69
CA ASP A 76 -7.59 5.84 5.05
C ASP A 76 -8.92 6.63 5.09
N ASP A 77 -8.94 7.78 5.76
CA ASP A 77 -10.08 8.69 5.83
C ASP A 77 -9.93 9.90 4.89
N ALA A 78 -10.44 9.79 3.65
CA ALA A 78 -10.36 10.87 2.67
C ALA A 78 -10.94 12.21 3.16
N GLY A 79 -12.07 12.17 3.88
CA GLY A 79 -12.71 13.35 4.43
C GLY A 79 -11.93 13.99 5.58
N VAL A 80 -11.50 13.19 6.55
CA VAL A 80 -10.75 13.67 7.73
C VAL A 80 -9.42 14.26 7.33
N PHE A 81 -8.69 13.60 6.42
CA PHE A 81 -7.37 14.04 5.98
C PHE A 81 -7.40 15.00 4.79
N SER A 82 -8.59 15.35 4.29
CA SER A 82 -8.78 16.24 3.14
C SER A 82 -7.93 15.81 1.93
N THR A 83 -7.95 14.51 1.62
CA THR A 83 -7.19 13.91 0.52
C THR A 83 -8.13 13.15 -0.43
N SER A 84 -7.56 12.58 -1.50
CA SER A 84 -8.23 11.66 -2.42
C SER A 84 -7.25 10.58 -2.86
N LEU A 85 -7.75 9.46 -3.38
CA LEU A 85 -6.89 8.39 -3.87
C LEU A 85 -5.91 8.90 -4.95
N SER A 86 -6.39 9.73 -5.87
CA SER A 86 -5.54 10.38 -6.89
C SER A 86 -4.41 11.22 -6.26
N ASN A 87 -4.68 11.87 -5.14
CA ASN A 87 -3.66 12.63 -4.42
C ASN A 87 -2.63 11.73 -3.74
N GLU A 88 -3.03 10.58 -3.18
CA GLU A 88 -2.09 9.59 -2.64
C GLU A 88 -1.15 9.03 -3.72
N TYR A 89 -1.68 8.71 -4.91
CA TYR A 89 -0.86 8.29 -6.06
C TYR A 89 0.08 9.40 -6.54
N LYS A 90 -0.40 10.64 -6.63
CA LYS A 90 0.44 11.80 -6.99
C LYS A 90 1.56 11.98 -5.97
N LEU A 91 1.24 11.84 -4.68
CA LEU A 91 2.19 11.98 -3.59
C LEU A 91 3.26 10.88 -3.65
N ALA A 92 2.87 9.62 -3.84
CA ALA A 92 3.80 8.50 -4.03
C ALA A 92 4.70 8.70 -5.26
N SER A 93 4.12 9.09 -6.40
CA SER A 93 4.87 9.36 -7.63
C SER A 93 5.90 10.47 -7.45
N THR A 94 5.51 11.58 -6.80
CA THR A 94 6.39 12.74 -6.60
C THR A 94 7.50 12.44 -5.58
N ALA A 95 7.17 11.78 -4.47
CA ALA A 95 8.13 11.51 -3.40
C ALA A 95 9.14 10.41 -3.77
N PHE A 96 8.71 9.39 -4.51
CA PHE A 96 9.53 8.21 -4.81
C PHE A 96 9.95 8.08 -6.28
N GLY A 97 9.68 9.10 -7.10
CA GLY A 97 10.14 9.17 -8.49
C GLY A 97 9.49 8.15 -9.43
N LEU A 98 8.32 7.63 -9.08
CA LEU A 98 7.64 6.60 -9.86
C LEU A 98 6.90 7.20 -11.05
N GLY A 99 7.23 6.72 -12.25
CA GLY A 99 6.65 7.15 -13.51
C GLY A 99 5.28 6.52 -13.80
N LYS A 100 4.74 6.88 -14.98
CA LYS A 100 3.39 6.48 -15.40
C LYS A 100 3.19 4.96 -15.42
N ARG A 101 4.18 4.20 -15.93
CA ARG A 101 4.09 2.73 -16.03
C ARG A 101 4.14 2.08 -14.64
N GLU A 102 5.03 2.55 -13.78
CA GLU A 102 5.16 2.05 -12.40
C GLU A 102 3.90 2.33 -11.58
N MET A 103 3.33 3.53 -11.70
CA MET A 103 2.06 3.89 -11.07
C MET A 103 0.90 3.02 -11.58
N PHE A 104 0.89 2.70 -12.87
CA PHE A 104 -0.13 1.84 -13.45
C PHE A 104 -0.04 0.41 -12.93
N GLU A 105 1.16 -0.17 -12.92
CA GLU A 105 1.38 -1.53 -12.38
C GLU A 105 1.07 -1.59 -10.88
N LEU A 106 1.46 -0.56 -10.12
CA LEU A 106 1.12 -0.45 -8.70
C LEU A 106 -0.40 -0.50 -8.47
N ALA A 107 -1.16 0.25 -9.27
CA ALA A 107 -2.62 0.23 -9.20
C ALA A 107 -3.21 -1.12 -9.63
N ARG A 108 -2.68 -1.71 -10.71
CA ARG A 108 -3.14 -3.00 -11.25
C ARG A 108 -2.91 -4.13 -10.26
N ASN A 109 -1.76 -4.15 -9.59
CA ASN A 109 -1.40 -5.17 -8.59
C ASN A 109 -2.37 -5.19 -7.41
N GLY A 110 -3.04 -4.08 -7.10
CA GLY A 110 -4.08 -4.04 -6.06
C GLY A 110 -5.21 -5.05 -6.26
N ILE A 111 -5.48 -5.45 -7.51
CA ILE A 111 -6.51 -6.46 -7.85
C ILE A 111 -6.19 -7.82 -7.22
N GLU A 112 -4.91 -8.20 -7.12
CA GLU A 112 -4.51 -9.49 -6.52
C GLU A 112 -4.92 -9.57 -5.04
N PHE A 113 -4.98 -8.42 -4.36
CA PHE A 113 -5.16 -8.32 -2.92
C PHE A 113 -6.60 -8.02 -2.48
N ILE A 114 -7.55 -7.88 -3.42
CA ILE A 114 -8.96 -7.67 -3.07
C ILE A 114 -9.59 -8.96 -2.54
N PHE A 115 -10.62 -8.80 -1.71
CA PHE A 115 -11.40 -9.91 -1.14
C PHE A 115 -12.60 -10.33 -2.00
N ALA A 116 -12.62 -9.91 -3.26
CA ALA A 116 -13.65 -10.28 -4.22
C ALA A 116 -13.33 -11.62 -4.90
N GLY A 117 -14.36 -12.25 -5.49
CA GLY A 117 -14.24 -13.48 -6.26
C GLY A 117 -13.45 -13.33 -7.57
N ASP A 118 -13.12 -14.47 -8.17
CA ASP A 118 -12.29 -14.53 -9.39
C ASP A 118 -12.94 -13.86 -10.59
N ASP A 119 -14.27 -13.87 -10.67
CA ASP A 119 -15.04 -13.18 -11.70
C ASP A 119 -14.82 -11.66 -11.67
N VAL A 120 -14.85 -11.07 -10.47
CA VAL A 120 -14.56 -9.63 -10.27
C VAL A 120 -13.09 -9.34 -10.56
N LYS A 121 -12.15 -10.20 -10.12
CA LYS A 121 -10.72 -10.04 -10.41
C LYS A 121 -10.45 -10.06 -11.92
N GLN A 122 -11.01 -11.04 -12.64
CA GLN A 122 -10.86 -11.14 -14.10
C GLN A 122 -11.44 -9.93 -14.83
N TYR A 123 -12.61 -9.45 -14.39
CA TYR A 123 -13.21 -8.24 -14.93
C TYR A 123 -12.29 -7.02 -14.74
N LEU A 124 -11.76 -6.82 -13.53
CA LEU A 124 -10.86 -5.70 -13.24
C LEU A 124 -9.54 -5.80 -14.02
N VAL A 125 -8.95 -7.00 -14.13
CA VAL A 125 -7.78 -7.25 -14.95
C VAL A 125 -8.05 -6.84 -16.40
N GLY A 126 -9.18 -7.26 -16.99
CA GLY A 126 -9.56 -6.87 -18.34
C GLY A 126 -9.78 -5.36 -18.52
N ALA A 127 -10.31 -4.69 -17.49
CA ALA A 127 -10.46 -3.24 -17.49
C ALA A 127 -9.10 -2.52 -17.48
N PHE A 128 -8.14 -2.97 -16.66
CA PHE A 128 -6.78 -2.46 -16.64
C PHE A 128 -6.06 -2.74 -17.97
N ASP A 129 -6.10 -3.96 -18.50
CA ASP A 129 -5.45 -4.31 -19.77
C ASP A 129 -5.98 -3.44 -20.93
N SER A 130 -7.28 -3.11 -20.90
CA SER A 130 -7.89 -2.17 -21.86
C SER A 130 -7.40 -0.73 -21.68
N ALA A 131 -7.20 -0.29 -20.43
CA ALA A 131 -6.66 1.02 -20.13
C ALA A 131 -5.18 1.14 -20.51
N ALA A 132 -4.37 0.10 -20.30
CA ALA A 132 -2.96 0.06 -20.69
C ALA A 132 -2.78 0.35 -22.19
N LYS A 133 -3.59 -0.30 -23.03
CA LYS A 133 -3.61 -0.06 -24.49
C LYS A 133 -3.95 1.40 -24.84
N LYS A 134 -4.96 1.98 -24.19
CA LYS A 134 -5.36 3.39 -24.40
C LYS A 134 -4.29 4.38 -23.93
N LEU A 135 -3.54 4.03 -22.90
CA LEU A 135 -2.51 4.86 -22.31
C LEU A 135 -1.13 4.69 -22.96
N ASN A 136 -1.00 3.81 -23.97
CA ASN A 136 0.25 3.41 -24.60
C ASN A 136 1.31 2.98 -23.57
N LEU A 137 0.88 2.17 -22.61
CA LEU A 137 1.73 1.63 -21.55
C LEU A 137 2.35 0.29 -21.91
#